data_AF-A0A059LBL9-F1
#
_entry.id   AF-A0A059LBL9-F1
#
_cell.length_a   1.000
_cell.length_b   1.000
_cell.length_c   1.000
_cell.angle_alpha   90.00
_cell.angle_beta   90.00
_cell.angle_gamma   90.00
#
_symmetry.space_group_name_H-M   'P 1'
#
loop_
_entity.id
_entity.type
_entity.pdbx_description
1 polymer ?
#
loop_
_entity_poly.entity_id
_entity_poly.type
_entity_poly.pdbx_seq_one_letter_code
_entity_poly.pdbx_strand_id
1 'polypeptide(L)'
;LEAGAEDGPAPSGGLSSPSRPPSQALAGSGSAADVVQSWKAFKTAFEAGLAKFAKKPAAGVEFLQAKGLLGRQPAEVAAFFRKTKGLDKTKLGEYLGERDEGHVRVMHAYVDSMEFDGLDFDEAIRRFLDGFRLPGEAQKIDRLMEKFAERYVHCNPGAFGSADAAYVLAYSVILLNTDAHNPGVKHKMSKADFLRNNRGVNDGADLDEAFLGAVYDRIVHNEIKMRDDGWQPSAKGPQPAKEQPGSASWLDALAALLPGR
;
A
#
# COMPACT_ATOMS: atom_id res chain seq x y z
N LEU A 1 -22.93 -40.78 25.99
CA LEU A 1 -23.48 -39.46 26.36
C LEU A 1 -22.35 -38.45 26.19
N GLU A 2 -22.32 -37.47 25.31
CA GLU A 2 -22.99 -37.16 24.05
C GLU A 2 -22.05 -36.16 23.35
N ALA A 3 -22.23 -35.97 22.04
CA ALA A 3 -21.39 -35.16 21.15
C ALA A 3 -21.69 -33.65 21.21
N GLY A 4 -20.81 -32.83 20.63
CA GLY A 4 -21.00 -31.41 20.30
C GLY A 4 -19.65 -30.67 20.26
N ALA A 5 -18.86 -30.73 19.18
CA ALA A 5 -18.93 -29.91 17.95
C ALA A 5 -18.61 -28.43 18.17
N GLU A 6 -17.47 -27.96 17.63
CA GLU A 6 -17.41 -26.83 16.69
C GLU A 6 -16.05 -26.79 15.97
N ASP A 7 -16.11 -27.09 14.67
CA ASP A 7 -15.07 -26.94 13.66
C ASP A 7 -14.78 -25.45 13.42
N GLY A 8 -13.55 -25.02 13.67
CA GLY A 8 -13.06 -23.72 13.19
C GLY A 8 -12.58 -23.84 11.74
N PRO A 9 -13.00 -22.98 10.79
CA PRO A 9 -12.49 -23.06 9.44
C PRO A 9 -11.10 -22.42 9.34
N ALA A 10 -10.17 -23.19 8.77
CA ALA A 10 -8.82 -22.82 8.35
C ALA A 10 -8.84 -21.85 7.13
N PRO A 11 -7.68 -21.27 6.73
CA PRO A 11 -7.59 -19.90 6.23
C PRO A 11 -7.95 -19.72 4.75
N SER A 12 -8.44 -18.51 4.46
CA SER A 12 -8.84 -18.04 3.13
C SER A 12 -7.63 -17.77 2.23
N GLY A 13 -7.53 -18.55 1.15
CA GLY A 13 -6.50 -18.44 0.13
C GLY A 13 -6.51 -17.08 -0.60
N GLY A 14 -5.31 -16.53 -0.83
CA GLY A 14 -5.12 -15.30 -1.58
C GLY A 14 -5.55 -15.43 -3.05
N LEU A 15 -6.13 -14.37 -3.61
CA LEU A 15 -6.43 -14.24 -5.03
C LEU A 15 -5.14 -13.98 -5.83
N SER A 16 -4.25 -14.97 -5.88
CA SER A 16 -3.26 -15.04 -6.95
C SER A 16 -3.99 -15.17 -8.29
N SER A 17 -3.34 -14.80 -9.40
CA SER A 17 -3.82 -15.14 -10.75
C SER A 17 -4.38 -16.57 -10.74
N PRO A 18 -5.62 -16.80 -11.22
CA PRO A 18 -6.33 -18.03 -10.91
C PRO A 18 -5.57 -19.19 -11.55
N SER A 19 -4.92 -19.99 -10.71
CA SER A 19 -4.15 -21.15 -11.15
C SER A 19 -5.03 -22.39 -11.27
N ARG A 20 -6.31 -22.30 -10.87
CA ARG A 20 -7.28 -23.40 -10.92
C ARG A 20 -8.72 -22.89 -10.99
N PRO A 21 -9.63 -23.58 -11.69
CA PRO A 21 -11.06 -23.23 -11.66
C PRO A 21 -11.65 -23.39 -10.24
N PRO A 22 -12.68 -22.59 -9.87
CA PRO A 22 -13.34 -22.71 -8.58
C PRO A 22 -14.03 -24.08 -8.44
N SER A 23 -13.80 -24.78 -7.33
CA SER A 23 -14.41 -26.09 -7.04
C SER A 23 -15.92 -26.03 -6.75
N GLN A 24 -16.57 -24.87 -6.81
CA GLN A 24 -18.01 -24.73 -6.58
C GLN A 24 -18.87 -24.91 -7.85
N ALA A 25 -18.29 -25.28 -9.00
CA ALA A 25 -19.05 -25.58 -10.22
C ALA A 25 -19.72 -26.97 -10.24
N LEU A 26 -19.66 -27.76 -9.16
CA LEU A 26 -20.16 -29.14 -9.13
C LEU A 26 -21.69 -29.29 -8.92
N ALA A 27 -22.46 -28.20 -8.91
CA ALA A 27 -23.92 -28.26 -8.70
C ALA A 27 -24.77 -27.84 -9.91
N GLY A 28 -24.16 -27.62 -11.10
CA GLY A 28 -24.88 -27.23 -12.30
C GLY A 28 -24.59 -28.17 -13.47
N SER A 29 -25.63 -28.59 -14.16
CA SER A 29 -25.61 -29.38 -15.41
C SER A 29 -24.98 -28.62 -16.59
N GLY A 30 -23.71 -28.23 -16.47
CA GLY A 30 -22.92 -27.61 -17.54
C GLY A 30 -21.84 -28.57 -18.03
N SER A 31 -21.63 -28.64 -19.34
CA SER A 31 -20.54 -29.44 -19.92
C SER A 31 -19.19 -28.95 -19.39
N ALA A 32 -18.20 -29.84 -19.28
CA ALA A 32 -16.82 -29.45 -18.97
C ALA A 32 -16.29 -28.37 -19.95
N ALA A 33 -16.81 -28.35 -21.19
CA ALA A 33 -16.53 -27.31 -22.17
C ALA A 33 -17.10 -25.94 -21.76
N ASP A 34 -18.31 -25.90 -21.20
CA ASP A 34 -18.97 -24.67 -20.75
C ASP A 34 -18.21 -24.06 -19.56
N VAL A 35 -17.79 -24.89 -18.59
CA VAL A 35 -16.98 -24.46 -17.44
C VAL A 35 -15.64 -23.86 -17.89
N VAL A 36 -14.97 -24.48 -18.86
CA VAL A 36 -13.70 -23.98 -19.42
C VAL A 36 -13.90 -22.68 -20.19
N GLN A 37 -15.00 -22.53 -20.95
CA GLN A 37 -15.32 -21.31 -21.67
C GLN A 37 -15.67 -20.15 -20.73
N SER A 38 -16.49 -20.40 -19.69
CA SER A 38 -16.80 -19.40 -18.66
C SER A 38 -15.54 -18.95 -17.91
N TRP A 39 -14.60 -19.86 -17.64
CA TRP A 39 -13.32 -19.51 -17.01
C TRP A 39 -12.42 -18.69 -17.93
N LYS A 40 -12.35 -19.02 -19.23
CA LYS A 40 -11.64 -18.20 -20.22
C LYS A 40 -12.23 -16.79 -20.31
N ALA A 41 -13.56 -16.68 -20.38
CA ALA A 41 -14.25 -15.40 -20.43
C ALA A 41 -14.03 -14.57 -19.15
N PHE A 42 -14.07 -15.21 -17.98
CA PHE A 42 -13.74 -14.60 -16.69
C PHE A 42 -12.32 -14.04 -16.70
N LYS A 43 -11.33 -14.86 -17.09
CA LYS A 43 -9.92 -14.45 -17.14
C LYS A 43 -9.70 -13.29 -18.10
N THR A 44 -10.27 -13.35 -19.30
CA THR A 44 -10.16 -12.27 -20.29
C THR A 44 -10.82 -10.97 -19.79
N ALA A 45 -11.99 -11.05 -19.14
CA ALA A 45 -12.63 -9.89 -18.55
C ALA A 45 -11.81 -9.31 -17.40
N PHE A 46 -11.19 -10.15 -16.58
CA PHE A 46 -10.32 -9.73 -15.48
C PHE A 46 -9.07 -9.00 -15.99
N GLU A 47 -8.37 -9.57 -16.97
CA GLU A 47 -7.21 -8.94 -17.62
C GLU A 47 -7.58 -7.61 -18.29
N ALA A 48 -8.73 -7.56 -18.96
CA ALA A 48 -9.24 -6.31 -19.53
C ALA A 48 -9.56 -5.26 -18.44
N GLY A 49 -10.03 -5.67 -17.27
CA GLY A 49 -10.25 -4.81 -16.12
C GLY A 49 -8.95 -4.24 -15.55
N LEU A 50 -7.91 -5.08 -15.41
CA LEU A 50 -6.57 -4.61 -14.99
C LEU A 50 -5.97 -3.65 -16.02
N ALA A 51 -6.11 -3.94 -17.31
CA ALA A 51 -5.65 -3.05 -18.37
C ALA A 51 -6.38 -1.70 -18.37
N LYS A 52 -7.68 -1.69 -18.01
CA LYS A 52 -8.44 -0.45 -17.81
C LYS A 52 -8.00 0.28 -16.55
N PHE A 53 -7.76 -0.42 -15.46
CA PHE A 53 -7.25 0.15 -14.21
C PHE A 53 -5.92 0.87 -14.43
N ALA A 54 -4.99 0.25 -15.15
CA ALA A 54 -3.69 0.85 -15.48
C ALA A 54 -3.81 2.16 -16.32
N LYS A 55 -4.92 2.34 -17.04
CA LYS A 55 -5.19 3.59 -17.79
C LYS A 55 -5.95 4.61 -16.96
N LYS A 56 -7.05 4.17 -16.34
CA LYS A 56 -7.95 4.99 -15.52
C LYS A 56 -8.45 4.13 -14.36
N PRO A 57 -7.89 4.29 -13.15
CA PRO A 57 -8.16 3.43 -11.99
C PRO A 57 -9.65 3.29 -11.68
N ALA A 58 -10.37 4.42 -11.58
CA ALA A 58 -11.81 4.45 -11.31
C ALA A 58 -12.63 3.68 -12.36
N ALA A 59 -12.34 3.87 -13.65
CA ALA A 59 -13.05 3.15 -14.72
C ALA A 59 -12.72 1.65 -14.76
N GLY A 60 -11.51 1.27 -14.32
CA GLY A 60 -11.13 -0.14 -14.14
C GLY A 60 -11.95 -0.81 -13.05
N VAL A 61 -12.08 -0.16 -11.88
CA VAL A 61 -12.90 -0.62 -10.75
C VAL A 61 -14.37 -0.75 -11.18
N GLU A 62 -14.93 0.29 -11.81
CA GLU A 62 -16.31 0.27 -12.32
C GLU A 62 -16.56 -0.86 -13.32
N PHE A 63 -15.60 -1.11 -14.22
CA PHE A 63 -15.72 -2.20 -15.19
C PHE A 63 -15.72 -3.58 -14.52
N LEU A 64 -14.83 -3.80 -13.54
CA LEU A 64 -14.78 -5.04 -12.78
C LEU A 64 -16.07 -5.25 -11.98
N GLN A 65 -16.61 -4.18 -11.38
CA GLN A 65 -17.90 -4.20 -10.68
C GLN A 65 -19.06 -4.51 -11.62
N ALA A 66 -19.11 -3.88 -12.80
CA ALA A 66 -20.16 -4.13 -13.80
C ALA A 66 -20.14 -5.56 -14.35
N LYS A 67 -18.97 -6.23 -14.33
CA LYS A 67 -18.82 -7.63 -14.72
C LYS A 67 -19.05 -8.61 -13.56
N GLY A 68 -19.39 -8.13 -12.36
CA GLY A 68 -19.56 -8.96 -11.17
C GLY A 68 -18.25 -9.59 -10.67
N LEU A 69 -17.10 -9.06 -11.10
CA LEU A 69 -15.77 -9.54 -10.72
C LEU A 69 -15.25 -8.88 -9.44
N LEU A 70 -15.86 -7.75 -9.04
CA LEU A 70 -15.48 -6.96 -7.89
C LEU A 70 -16.72 -6.45 -7.16
N GLY A 71 -16.71 -6.52 -5.84
CA GLY A 71 -17.73 -5.95 -4.99
C GLY A 71 -17.81 -4.43 -5.06
N ARG A 72 -18.94 -3.89 -4.60
CA ARG A 72 -19.14 -2.43 -4.48
C ARG A 72 -18.74 -1.89 -3.11
N GLN A 73 -18.56 -2.76 -2.12
CA GLN A 73 -18.18 -2.31 -0.78
C GLN A 73 -16.71 -1.90 -0.72
N PRO A 74 -16.35 -0.83 0.00
CA PRO A 74 -14.97 -0.36 0.11
C PRO A 74 -13.99 -1.44 0.58
N ALA A 75 -14.41 -2.27 1.53
CA ALA A 75 -13.61 -3.39 2.04
C ALA A 75 -13.31 -4.46 0.98
N GLU A 76 -14.24 -4.73 0.06
CA GLU A 76 -14.04 -5.68 -1.04
C GLU A 76 -13.06 -5.12 -2.08
N VAL A 77 -13.16 -3.82 -2.38
CA VAL A 77 -12.22 -3.13 -3.27
C VAL A 77 -10.82 -3.09 -2.68
N ALA A 78 -10.70 -2.77 -1.38
CA ALA A 78 -9.44 -2.81 -0.65
C ALA A 78 -8.81 -4.22 -0.65
N ALA A 79 -9.60 -5.26 -0.34
CA ALA A 79 -9.14 -6.65 -0.38
C ALA A 79 -8.68 -7.07 -1.78
N PHE A 80 -9.39 -6.62 -2.82
CA PHE A 80 -8.99 -6.83 -4.21
C PHE A 80 -7.63 -6.20 -4.50
N PHE A 81 -7.40 -4.93 -4.12
CA PHE A 81 -6.13 -4.26 -4.35
C PHE A 81 -4.95 -4.93 -3.63
N ARG A 82 -5.16 -5.47 -2.43
CA ARG A 82 -4.10 -6.16 -1.69
C ARG A 82 -3.79 -7.55 -2.21
N LYS A 83 -4.81 -8.29 -2.66
CA LYS A 83 -4.65 -9.70 -3.06
C LYS A 83 -4.24 -9.85 -4.53
N THR A 84 -4.60 -8.89 -5.39
CA THR A 84 -4.43 -9.01 -6.84
C THR A 84 -3.00 -8.70 -7.28
N LYS A 85 -2.33 -9.72 -7.82
CA LYS A 85 -1.01 -9.58 -8.46
C LYS A 85 -1.14 -8.93 -9.84
N GLY A 86 -0.14 -8.14 -10.23
CA GLY A 86 -0.09 -7.47 -11.54
C GLY A 86 -0.97 -6.22 -11.64
N LEU A 87 -1.44 -5.70 -10.50
CA LEU A 87 -2.01 -4.35 -10.45
C LEU A 87 -0.88 -3.32 -10.55
N ASP A 88 -1.10 -2.26 -11.32
CA ASP A 88 -0.15 -1.16 -11.41
C ASP A 88 -0.14 -0.41 -10.05
N LYS A 89 0.99 -0.50 -9.33
CA LYS A 89 1.18 0.11 -8.00
C LYS A 89 1.15 1.64 -8.02
N THR A 90 1.54 2.26 -9.14
CA THR A 90 1.44 3.71 -9.33
C THR A 90 0.00 4.14 -9.45
N LYS A 91 -0.77 3.42 -10.26
CA LYS A 91 -2.22 3.65 -10.40
C LYS A 91 -3.01 3.32 -9.14
N LEU A 92 -2.56 2.34 -8.37
CA LEU A 92 -3.10 2.07 -7.04
C LEU A 92 -2.87 3.25 -6.09
N GLY A 93 -1.65 3.78 -6.01
CA GLY A 93 -1.35 4.94 -5.19
C GLY A 93 -2.16 6.17 -5.58
N GLU A 94 -2.27 6.45 -6.88
CA GLU A 94 -3.11 7.53 -7.41
C GLU A 94 -4.56 7.39 -6.94
N TYR A 95 -5.13 6.19 -7.03
CA TYR A 95 -6.52 5.89 -6.63
C TYR A 95 -6.72 6.04 -5.12
N LEU A 96 -5.82 5.50 -4.30
CA LEU A 96 -5.90 5.59 -2.84
C LEU A 96 -5.70 7.03 -2.33
N GLY A 97 -4.93 7.83 -3.07
CA GLY A 97 -4.70 9.24 -2.78
C GLY A 97 -5.82 10.17 -3.24
N GLU A 98 -6.88 9.71 -3.90
CA GLU A 98 -7.98 10.58 -4.32
C GLU A 98 -8.82 11.10 -3.15
N ARG A 99 -9.37 12.31 -3.31
CA ARG A 99 -10.14 13.01 -2.25
C ARG A 99 -11.63 12.68 -2.23
N ASP A 100 -12.13 12.05 -3.28
CA ASP A 100 -13.53 11.70 -3.39
C ASP A 100 -13.91 10.71 -2.28
N GLU A 101 -15.05 10.92 -1.61
CA GLU A 101 -15.43 10.13 -0.43
C GLU A 101 -15.39 8.61 -0.66
N GLY A 102 -15.77 8.15 -1.85
CA GLY A 102 -15.70 6.73 -2.21
C GLY A 102 -14.27 6.19 -2.21
N HIS A 103 -13.33 6.95 -2.77
CA HIS A 103 -11.91 6.60 -2.79
C HIS A 103 -11.30 6.66 -1.39
N VAL A 104 -11.65 7.69 -0.61
CA VAL A 104 -11.23 7.81 0.79
C VAL A 104 -11.69 6.61 1.60
N ARG A 105 -12.96 6.20 1.51
CA ARG A 105 -13.46 5.00 2.22
C ARG A 105 -12.71 3.72 1.82
N VAL A 106 -12.35 3.59 0.54
CA VAL A 106 -11.52 2.45 0.08
C VAL A 106 -10.10 2.54 0.65
N MET A 107 -9.50 3.73 0.69
CA MET A 107 -8.19 3.96 1.29
C MET A 107 -8.19 3.61 2.77
N HIS A 108 -9.18 4.07 3.55
CA HIS A 108 -9.33 3.69 4.94
C HIS A 108 -9.41 2.16 5.08
N ALA A 109 -10.29 1.49 4.33
CA ALA A 109 -10.40 0.03 4.37
C ALA A 109 -9.11 -0.69 3.93
N TYR A 110 -8.34 -0.12 3.01
CA TYR A 110 -7.06 -0.66 2.55
C TYR A 110 -6.02 -0.62 3.67
N VAL A 111 -5.84 0.54 4.30
CA VAL A 111 -4.88 0.71 5.41
C VAL A 111 -5.34 -0.03 6.66
N ASP A 112 -6.63 0.00 6.99
CA ASP A 112 -7.20 -0.71 8.15
C ASP A 112 -7.08 -2.23 8.03
N SER A 113 -6.99 -2.75 6.81
CA SER A 113 -6.73 -4.18 6.61
C SER A 113 -5.26 -4.54 6.86
N MET A 114 -4.33 -3.57 6.91
CA MET A 114 -2.92 -3.84 7.19
C MET A 114 -2.72 -4.21 8.66
N GLU A 115 -1.83 -5.18 8.86
CA GLU A 115 -1.42 -5.69 10.17
C GLU A 115 -0.13 -4.98 10.57
N PHE A 116 -0.22 -4.12 11.59
CA PHE A 116 0.92 -3.42 12.19
C PHE A 116 1.16 -3.81 13.66
N ASP A 117 0.34 -4.71 14.19
CA ASP A 117 0.38 -5.15 15.58
C ASP A 117 1.74 -5.78 15.91
N GLY A 118 2.45 -5.19 16.86
CA GLY A 118 3.76 -5.66 17.32
C GLY A 118 4.91 -5.43 16.33
N LEU A 119 4.69 -4.71 15.23
CA LEU A 119 5.77 -4.29 14.34
C LEU A 119 6.46 -3.06 14.88
N ASP A 120 7.78 -2.99 14.66
CA ASP A 120 8.53 -1.75 14.84
C ASP A 120 8.05 -0.68 13.84
N PHE A 121 8.21 0.59 14.21
CA PHE A 121 7.67 1.71 13.44
C PHE A 121 8.20 1.77 11.99
N ASP A 122 9.50 1.55 11.79
CA ASP A 122 10.08 1.51 10.45
C ASP A 122 9.67 0.27 9.65
N GLU A 123 9.40 -0.87 10.31
CA GLU A 123 8.88 -2.07 9.64
C GLU A 123 7.45 -1.85 9.16
N ALA A 124 6.62 -1.19 9.96
CA ALA A 124 5.27 -0.80 9.57
C ALA A 124 5.27 0.17 8.39
N ILE A 125 6.15 1.18 8.40
CA ILE A 125 6.33 2.10 7.26
C ILE A 125 6.76 1.35 6.00
N ARG A 126 7.73 0.43 6.10
CA ARG A 126 8.15 -0.39 4.94
C ARG A 126 6.99 -1.21 4.40
N ARG A 127 6.21 -1.86 5.28
CA ARG A 127 5.05 -2.68 4.89
C ARG A 127 3.96 -1.83 4.23
N PHE A 128 3.74 -0.62 4.73
CA PHE A 128 2.81 0.34 4.15
C PHE A 128 3.24 0.76 2.74
N LEU A 129 4.50 1.16 2.56
CA LEU A 129 5.05 1.65 1.30
C LEU A 129 5.37 0.55 0.27
N ASP A 130 5.40 -0.73 0.66
CA ASP A 130 5.54 -1.84 -0.28
C ASP A 130 4.23 -2.11 -1.08
N GLY A 131 3.08 -1.71 -0.53
CA GLY A 131 1.76 -1.99 -1.09
C GLY A 131 1.42 -1.20 -2.36
N PHE A 132 1.93 0.02 -2.49
CA PHE A 132 1.64 0.94 -3.59
C PHE A 132 2.78 1.96 -3.78
N ARG A 133 2.75 2.76 -4.85
CA ARG A 133 3.67 3.90 -5.00
C ARG A 133 3.02 5.15 -4.46
N LEU A 134 3.72 5.90 -3.61
CA LEU A 134 3.22 7.19 -3.17
C LEU A 134 2.98 8.13 -4.37
N PRO A 135 1.83 8.82 -4.43
CA PRO A 135 1.59 9.85 -5.43
C PRO A 135 2.62 10.98 -5.33
N GLY A 136 2.82 11.73 -6.41
CA GLY A 136 3.70 12.90 -6.41
C GLY A 136 3.05 14.15 -5.79
N GLU A 137 1.72 14.17 -5.68
CA GLU A 137 1.00 15.32 -5.14
C GLU A 137 0.96 15.28 -3.61
N ALA A 138 1.49 16.36 -3.03
CA ALA A 138 1.55 16.59 -1.59
C ALA A 138 0.29 16.20 -0.80
N GLN A 139 -0.87 16.72 -1.21
CA GLN A 139 -2.14 16.49 -0.52
C GLN A 139 -2.57 15.01 -0.52
N LYS A 140 -2.11 14.23 -1.49
CA LYS A 140 -2.40 12.80 -1.58
C LYS A 140 -1.49 12.01 -0.64
N ILE A 141 -0.21 12.37 -0.59
CA ILE A 141 0.76 11.80 0.34
C ILE A 141 0.30 12.06 1.77
N ASP A 142 -0.07 13.30 2.06
CA ASP A 142 -0.53 13.74 3.38
C ASP A 142 -1.65 12.86 3.94
N ARG A 143 -2.72 12.67 3.17
CA ARG A 143 -3.85 11.82 3.54
C ARG A 143 -3.46 10.35 3.80
N LEU A 144 -2.54 9.82 3.00
CA LEU A 144 -2.05 8.45 3.16
C LEU A 144 -1.22 8.31 4.45
N MET A 145 -0.38 9.30 4.74
CA MET A 145 0.44 9.32 5.95
C MET A 145 -0.38 9.54 7.22
N GLU A 146 -1.40 10.40 7.20
CA GLU A 146 -2.36 10.56 8.30
C GLU A 146 -3.04 9.24 8.64
N LYS A 147 -3.56 8.55 7.62
CA LYS A 147 -4.24 7.27 7.84
C LYS A 147 -3.29 6.17 8.30
N PHE A 148 -2.05 6.16 7.80
CA PHE A 148 -1.01 5.25 8.30
C PHE A 148 -0.76 5.46 9.80
N ALA A 149 -0.58 6.72 10.22
CA ALA A 149 -0.30 7.07 11.61
C ALA A 149 -1.45 6.66 12.55
N GLU A 150 -2.69 6.99 12.17
CA GLU A 150 -3.90 6.56 12.89
C GLU A 150 -3.92 5.03 13.08
N ARG A 151 -3.67 4.29 11.98
CA ARG A 151 -3.68 2.83 12.01
C ARG A 151 -2.56 2.25 12.86
N TYR A 152 -1.35 2.81 12.78
CA TYR A 152 -0.21 2.32 13.57
C TYR A 152 -0.47 2.47 15.06
N VAL A 153 -0.94 3.64 15.50
CA VAL A 153 -1.25 3.90 16.92
C VAL A 153 -2.40 3.02 17.41
N HIS A 154 -3.41 2.78 16.57
CA HIS A 154 -4.49 1.84 16.89
C HIS A 154 -3.98 0.40 17.11
N CYS A 155 -3.06 -0.08 16.27
CA CYS A 155 -2.45 -1.42 16.40
C CYS A 155 -1.41 -1.52 17.53
N ASN A 156 -0.79 -0.41 17.91
CA ASN A 156 0.27 -0.37 18.92
C ASN A 156 -0.05 0.66 20.02
N PRO A 157 -1.06 0.40 20.88
CA PRO A 157 -1.44 1.31 21.94
C PRO A 157 -0.26 1.62 22.88
N GLY A 158 -0.04 2.90 23.16
CA GLY A 158 1.03 3.35 24.05
C GLY A 158 2.40 3.56 23.39
N ALA A 159 2.57 3.24 22.10
CA ALA A 159 3.79 3.57 21.36
C ALA A 159 3.95 5.08 21.12
N PHE A 160 2.84 5.80 20.98
CA PHE A 160 2.77 7.25 20.81
C PHE A 160 1.67 7.84 21.70
N GLY A 161 1.81 9.11 22.06
CA GLY A 161 0.79 9.89 22.76
C GLY A 161 -0.41 10.24 21.87
N SER A 162 -0.17 10.45 20.58
CA SER A 162 -1.19 10.79 19.58
C SER A 162 -0.85 10.23 18.19
N ALA A 163 -1.86 10.19 17.32
CA ALA A 163 -1.66 9.91 15.89
C ALA A 163 -0.84 11.01 15.21
N ASP A 164 -0.95 12.27 15.68
CA ASP A 164 -0.17 13.39 15.15
C ASP A 164 1.33 13.20 15.40
N ALA A 165 1.71 12.73 16.59
CA ALA A 165 3.10 12.39 16.91
C ALA A 165 3.65 11.29 15.98
N ALA A 166 2.86 10.24 15.73
CA ALA A 166 3.21 9.17 14.81
C ALA A 166 3.32 9.68 13.35
N TYR A 167 2.42 10.57 12.94
CA TYR A 167 2.44 11.20 11.62
C TYR A 167 3.72 12.01 11.43
N VAL A 168 4.10 12.87 12.38
CA VAL A 168 5.31 13.69 12.29
C VAL A 168 6.56 12.80 12.24
N LEU A 169 6.62 11.75 13.09
CA LEU A 169 7.74 10.82 13.03
C LEU A 169 7.80 10.07 11.70
N ALA A 170 6.66 9.72 11.09
CA ALA A 170 6.64 9.04 9.81
C ALA A 170 7.29 9.88 8.69
N TYR A 171 7.02 11.20 8.67
CA TYR A 171 7.74 12.13 7.80
C TYR A 171 9.24 12.18 8.12
N SER A 172 9.60 12.31 9.39
CA SER A 172 11.01 12.31 9.82
C SER A 172 11.75 11.04 9.36
N VAL A 173 11.12 9.88 9.41
CA VAL A 173 11.69 8.60 8.93
C VAL A 173 11.90 8.60 7.42
N ILE A 174 10.94 9.12 6.64
CA ILE A 174 11.09 9.21 5.19
C ILE A 174 12.19 10.21 4.79
N LEU A 175 12.30 11.31 5.52
CA LEU A 175 13.39 12.29 5.34
C LEU A 175 14.73 11.68 5.67
N LEU A 176 14.83 10.93 6.77
CA LEU A 176 16.04 10.19 7.12
C LEU A 176 16.40 9.18 6.02
N ASN A 177 15.43 8.46 5.45
CA ASN A 177 15.69 7.52 4.37
C ASN A 177 16.28 8.23 3.14
N THR A 178 15.71 9.38 2.76
CA THR A 178 16.24 10.21 1.67
C THR A 178 17.63 10.71 1.98
N ASP A 179 17.82 11.26 3.18
CA ASP A 179 19.10 11.78 3.63
C ASP A 179 20.17 10.69 3.58
N ALA A 180 19.91 9.52 4.17
CA ALA A 180 20.84 8.40 4.27
C ALA A 180 21.21 7.83 2.88
N HIS A 181 20.23 7.58 2.02
CA HIS A 181 20.42 6.77 0.81
C HIS A 181 20.56 7.55 -0.49
N ASN A 182 20.21 8.85 -0.52
CA ASN A 182 20.40 9.67 -1.72
C ASN A 182 21.89 10.06 -1.92
N PRO A 183 22.55 9.65 -3.02
CA PRO A 183 23.96 10.01 -3.27
C PRO A 183 24.23 11.52 -3.39
N GLY A 184 23.21 12.32 -3.68
CA GLY A 184 23.32 13.78 -3.77
C GLY A 184 23.47 14.50 -2.43
N VAL A 185 23.16 13.83 -1.32
CA VAL A 185 23.33 14.38 0.03
C VAL A 185 24.76 14.15 0.50
N LYS A 186 25.54 15.24 0.60
CA LYS A 186 26.96 15.18 0.99
C LYS A 186 27.16 15.01 2.50
N HIS A 187 26.33 15.67 3.29
CA HIS A 187 26.39 15.64 4.75
C HIS A 187 25.16 14.91 5.26
N LYS A 188 25.36 13.66 5.68
CA LYS A 188 24.31 12.80 6.20
C LYS A 188 23.98 13.18 7.64
N MET A 189 22.70 13.10 7.99
CA MET A 189 22.19 13.28 9.34
C MET A 189 22.79 12.22 10.26
N SER A 190 23.44 12.64 11.35
CA SER A 190 23.92 11.70 12.36
C SER A 190 22.76 11.22 13.24
N LYS A 191 22.98 10.11 13.97
CA LYS A 191 22.01 9.61 14.96
C LYS A 191 21.64 10.69 15.98
N ALA A 192 22.63 11.43 16.47
CA ALA A 192 22.41 12.53 17.41
C ALA A 192 21.57 13.67 16.80
N ASP A 193 21.77 13.97 15.51
CA ASP A 193 20.94 14.96 14.81
C ASP A 193 19.50 14.46 14.66
N PHE A 194 19.28 13.20 14.32
CA PHE A 194 17.95 12.61 14.20
C PHE A 194 17.18 12.64 15.52
N LEU A 195 17.83 12.25 16.63
CA LEU A 195 17.24 12.33 17.97
C LEU A 195 16.90 13.78 18.35
N ARG A 196 17.81 14.72 18.09
CA ARG A 196 17.58 16.15 18.36
C ARG A 196 16.41 16.71 17.54
N ASN A 197 16.32 16.35 16.27
CA ASN A 197 15.28 16.84 15.35
C ASN A 197 13.88 16.34 15.71
N ASN A 198 13.78 15.22 16.44
CA ASN A 198 12.50 14.63 16.88
C ASN A 198 12.20 14.88 18.37
N ARG A 199 12.90 15.82 19.03
CA ARG A 199 12.53 16.24 20.38
C ARG A 199 11.18 16.95 20.39
N GLY A 200 10.38 16.68 21.41
CA GLY A 200 9.04 17.25 21.57
C GLY A 200 8.00 16.73 20.58
N VAL A 201 8.33 15.75 19.73
CA VAL A 201 7.41 15.23 18.69
C VAL A 201 6.18 14.56 19.28
N ASN A 202 6.27 14.09 20.53
CA ASN A 202 5.19 13.38 21.22
C ASN A 202 4.32 14.36 22.03
N ASP A 203 3.58 15.21 21.34
CA ASP A 203 2.71 16.24 21.94
C ASP A 203 3.46 17.20 22.89
N GLY A 204 4.69 17.56 22.53
CA GLY A 204 5.58 18.39 23.34
C GLY A 204 6.51 17.60 24.27
N ALA A 205 6.34 16.29 24.39
CA ALA A 205 7.26 15.39 25.08
C ALA A 205 8.23 14.68 24.10
N ASP A 206 9.30 14.10 24.64
CA ASP A 206 10.24 13.30 23.88
C ASP A 206 9.78 11.84 23.77
N LEU A 207 10.03 11.21 22.62
CA LEU A 207 9.96 9.77 22.48
C LEU A 207 11.19 9.12 23.14
N ASP A 208 11.07 7.83 23.48
CA ASP A 208 12.18 7.07 24.05
C ASP A 208 13.41 7.11 23.12
N GLU A 209 14.57 7.39 23.71
CA GLU A 209 15.81 7.60 22.96
C GLU A 209 16.32 6.29 22.33
N ALA A 210 16.10 5.15 22.99
CA ALA A 210 16.47 3.85 22.46
C ALA A 210 15.57 3.46 21.29
N PHE A 211 14.27 3.74 21.38
CA PHE A 211 13.32 3.57 20.27
C PHE A 211 13.73 4.40 19.04
N LEU A 212 13.90 5.73 19.19
CA LEU A 212 14.32 6.60 18.09
C LEU A 212 15.68 6.20 17.52
N GLY A 213 16.59 5.79 18.41
CA GLY A 213 17.91 5.32 18.03
C GLY A 213 17.86 4.05 17.20
N ALA A 214 17.01 3.09 17.56
CA ALA A 214 16.82 1.85 16.82
C ALA A 214 16.19 2.10 15.44
N VAL A 215 15.18 2.98 15.36
CA VAL A 215 14.59 3.43 14.09
C VAL A 215 15.66 4.03 13.18
N TYR A 216 16.51 4.93 13.70
CA TYR A 216 17.61 5.51 12.93
C TYR A 216 18.53 4.43 12.37
N ASP A 217 19.02 3.54 13.24
CA ASP A 217 19.98 2.50 12.83
C ASP A 217 19.37 1.62 11.73
N ARG A 218 18.12 1.16 11.89
CA ARG A 218 17.47 0.29 10.89
C ARG A 218 17.24 0.99 9.56
N ILE A 219 16.86 2.27 9.55
CA ILE A 219 16.67 3.04 8.32
C ILE A 219 18.01 3.25 7.59
N VAL A 220 19.06 3.62 8.31
CA VAL A 220 20.39 3.85 7.71
C VAL A 220 21.00 2.55 7.18
N HIS A 221 20.82 1.42 7.88
CA HIS A 221 21.36 0.14 7.45
C HIS A 221 20.54 -0.53 6.34
N ASN A 222 19.23 -0.29 6.29
CA ASN A 222 18.33 -0.90 5.32
C ASN A 222 17.44 0.16 4.68
N GLU A 223 17.67 0.47 3.41
CA GLU A 223 16.86 1.44 2.66
C GLU A 223 15.39 1.03 2.57
N ILE A 224 14.45 1.97 2.75
CA ILE A 224 13.05 1.77 2.40
C ILE A 224 12.96 1.71 0.87
N LYS A 225 12.82 0.49 0.36
CA LYS A 225 12.64 0.23 -1.08
C LYS A 225 11.19 -0.03 -1.38
N MET A 226 10.68 0.70 -2.36
CA MET A 226 9.40 0.42 -2.97
C MET A 226 9.63 -0.63 -4.08
N ARG A 227 9.16 -1.89 -3.91
CA ARG A 227 9.37 -2.95 -4.92
C ARG A 227 8.53 -2.72 -6.17
N ASP A 228 9.18 -2.72 -7.34
CA ASP A 228 8.49 -2.83 -8.64
C ASP A 228 8.23 -4.30 -8.89
N ASP A 229 6.98 -4.73 -8.70
CA ASP A 229 6.60 -6.13 -8.94
C ASP A 229 6.40 -6.42 -10.44
N GLY A 230 7.24 -5.83 -11.29
CA GLY A 230 7.35 -6.17 -12.71
C GLY A 230 6.04 -6.08 -13.48
N TRP A 231 5.22 -5.05 -13.26
CA TRP A 231 4.09 -4.78 -14.14
C TRP A 231 4.61 -4.57 -15.57
N GLN A 232 4.44 -5.59 -16.40
CA GLN A 232 4.72 -5.52 -17.83
C GLN A 232 3.37 -5.28 -18.54
N PRO A 233 3.13 -4.11 -19.14
CA PRO A 233 1.96 -3.94 -19.97
C PRO A 233 2.01 -4.98 -21.08
N SER A 234 0.93 -5.74 -21.28
CA SER A 234 0.84 -6.73 -22.36
C SER A 234 1.18 -6.06 -23.70
N ALA A 235 2.34 -6.39 -24.25
CA ALA A 235 2.92 -5.77 -25.43
C ALA A 235 2.09 -6.07 -26.69
N LYS A 236 1.10 -5.23 -26.99
CA LYS A 236 0.51 -5.05 -28.33
C LYS A 236 0.11 -3.58 -28.58
N GLY A 237 1.03 -2.67 -28.26
CA GLY A 237 0.96 -1.24 -28.60
C GLY A 237 2.39 -0.69 -28.73
N PRO A 238 2.60 0.49 -29.35
CA PRO A 238 3.94 1.05 -29.50
C PRO A 238 4.61 1.11 -28.13
N GLN A 239 5.85 0.63 -28.05
CA GLN A 239 6.65 0.68 -26.82
C GLN A 239 6.54 2.09 -26.21
N PRO A 240 6.15 2.24 -24.94
CA PRO A 240 6.32 3.51 -24.28
C PRO A 240 7.82 3.83 -24.31
N ALA A 241 8.13 5.07 -24.67
CA ALA A 241 9.47 5.59 -24.73
C ALA A 241 10.23 5.20 -23.46
N LYS A 242 11.51 4.83 -23.61
CA LYS A 242 12.47 4.65 -22.52
C LYS A 242 12.16 5.67 -21.42
N GLU A 243 11.86 5.19 -20.21
CA GLU A 243 11.69 6.04 -19.05
C GLU A 243 12.83 7.05 -19.04
N GLN A 244 12.46 8.32 -19.17
CA GLN A 244 13.39 9.41 -19.02
C GLN A 244 13.85 9.40 -17.56
N PRO A 245 15.16 9.49 -17.28
CA PRO A 245 15.65 9.71 -15.93
C PRO A 245 15.26 11.15 -15.56
N GLY A 246 14.08 11.33 -14.97
CA GLY A 246 13.52 12.65 -14.74
C GLY A 246 12.09 12.72 -14.19
N SER A 247 11.47 11.60 -13.79
CA SER A 247 10.33 11.72 -12.88
C SER A 247 10.88 12.24 -11.55
N ALA A 248 10.42 13.41 -11.11
CA ALA A 248 10.71 13.91 -9.78
C ALA A 248 10.46 12.76 -8.80
N SER A 249 11.49 12.37 -8.05
CA SER A 249 11.36 11.30 -7.08
C SER A 249 10.23 11.71 -6.14
N TRP A 250 9.38 10.80 -5.70
CA TRP A 250 8.43 11.10 -4.63
C TRP A 250 9.16 11.62 -3.37
N LEU A 251 10.46 11.29 -3.22
CA LEU A 251 11.36 11.92 -2.26
C LEU A 251 11.59 13.40 -2.52
N ASP A 252 11.66 13.83 -3.79
CA ASP A 252 11.73 15.23 -4.18
C ASP A 252 10.40 15.95 -3.93
N ALA A 253 9.26 15.29 -4.19
CA ALA A 253 7.94 15.81 -3.88
C ALA A 253 7.73 15.98 -2.36
N LEU A 254 8.20 15.02 -1.56
CA LEU A 254 8.22 15.09 -0.10
C LEU A 254 9.21 16.13 0.42
N ALA A 255 10.40 16.22 -0.17
CA ALA A 255 11.38 17.24 0.19
C ALA A 255 10.87 18.65 -0.12
N ALA A 256 10.07 18.82 -1.17
CA ALA A 256 9.45 20.10 -1.53
C ALA A 256 8.31 20.53 -0.59
N LEU A 257 7.78 19.62 0.23
CA LEU A 257 6.72 19.92 1.20
C LEU A 257 7.21 20.48 2.52
N LEU A 258 8.54 20.52 2.72
CA LEU A 258 9.11 21.02 3.95
C LEU A 258 9.26 22.54 3.92
N PRO A 259 8.79 23.27 4.95
CA PRO A 259 9.10 24.68 5.11
C PRO A 259 10.58 24.85 5.44
N GLY A 260 11.29 25.61 4.60
CA GLY A 260 12.66 26.07 4.86
C GLY A 260 13.78 25.15 4.37
N ARG A 261 14.13 25.31 3.09
CA ARG A 261 15.54 25.47 2.73
C ARG A 261 15.81 26.94 2.48
#